data_AF-A0A382F468-F1
#
_entry.id   AF-A0A382F468-F1
#
_cell.length_a   1.000
_cell.length_b   1.000
_cell.length_c   1.000
_cell.angle_alpha   90.00
_cell.angle_beta   90.00
_cell.angle_gamma   90.00
#
_symmetry.space_group_name_H-M   'P 1'
#
loop_
_entity.id
_entity.type
_entity.pdbx_description
1 polymer ?
#
loop_
_entity_poly.entity_id
_entity_poly.type
_entity_poly.pdbx_seq_one_letter_code
_entity_poly.pdbx_strand_id
1 'polypeptide(L)'
;MIHSVLESVMTANGIHSINRLHRLFFKLFAWGIMGFVCAQTAYAVPVDTKSYDPASGVVVKIAGKTLVMGWDTPEGSTELTLNLSGKGALVRSITVAPGNGKPVEVLRDIDPVTILTVGQRDLKKRGGWTIFFDRTSRKPSESGPLTLKLKSAIVRSVGRRCIVELDGLEGQSFSGKLRFTLYAG
;
A
#
# COMPACT_ATOMS: atom_id res chain seq x y z
N MET A 1 -45.38 41.86 68.65
CA MET A 1 -46.73 41.55 68.12
C MET A 1 -46.79 42.21 66.74
N ILE A 2 -46.22 41.55 65.73
CA ILE A 2 -46.88 40.87 64.59
C ILE A 2 -46.98 41.81 63.35
N HIS A 3 -46.63 41.25 62.18
CA HIS A 3 -46.88 41.72 60.80
C HIS A 3 -46.03 42.91 60.30
N SER A 4 -45.49 42.97 59.07
CA SER A 4 -45.56 42.16 57.84
C SER A 4 -44.44 42.74 56.93
N VAL A 5 -43.49 41.98 56.36
CA VAL A 5 -43.60 41.23 55.10
C VAL A 5 -44.46 41.97 54.06
N LEU A 6 -43.83 42.62 53.08
CA LEU A 6 -43.84 42.25 51.64
C LEU A 6 -43.54 43.48 50.75
N GLU A 7 -42.28 43.62 50.31
CA GLU A 7 -41.80 44.30 49.08
C GLU A 7 -40.27 44.37 49.27
N SER A 8 -39.38 43.86 48.44
CA SER A 8 -39.46 43.51 47.04
C SER A 8 -38.50 42.33 46.81
N VAL A 9 -39.09 41.20 46.42
CA VAL A 9 -38.40 40.07 45.79
C VAL A 9 -38.05 40.53 44.38
N MET A 10 -36.91 41.17 44.16
CA MET A 10 -36.22 41.25 42.87
C MET A 10 -34.77 41.69 43.11
N THR A 11 -33.83 41.14 42.34
CA THR A 11 -32.38 41.40 42.35
C THR A 11 -31.53 40.69 43.43
N ALA A 12 -31.36 39.38 43.31
CA ALA A 12 -30.10 38.74 43.78
C ALA A 12 -29.84 37.33 43.19
N ASN A 13 -30.80 36.68 42.54
CA ASN A 13 -30.63 35.27 42.10
C ASN A 13 -30.11 35.08 40.66
N GLY A 14 -29.66 36.15 39.97
CA GLY A 14 -29.32 36.09 38.54
C GLY A 14 -27.85 35.77 38.20
N ILE A 15 -26.91 35.86 39.14
CA ILE A 15 -25.47 35.95 38.78
C ILE A 15 -24.69 34.66 39.09
N HIS A 16 -25.15 33.80 40.00
CA HIS A 16 -24.44 32.55 40.33
C HIS A 16 -24.72 31.36 39.39
N SER A 17 -25.75 31.42 38.55
CA SER A 17 -26.14 30.34 37.63
C SER A 17 -25.29 30.30 36.35
N ILE A 18 -24.90 31.48 35.84
CA ILE A 18 -24.28 31.63 34.50
C ILE A 18 -22.85 31.07 34.46
N ASN A 19 -22.08 31.21 35.54
CA ASN A 19 -20.68 30.74 35.60
C ASN A 19 -20.52 29.22 35.81
N ARG A 20 -21.59 28.52 36.25
CA ARG A 20 -21.55 27.06 36.45
C ARG A 20 -21.90 26.32 35.15
N LEU A 21 -22.78 26.90 34.32
CA LEU A 21 -23.16 26.35 33.02
C LEU A 21 -22.01 26.47 32.00
N HIS A 22 -21.33 27.62 31.95
CA HIS A 22 -20.19 27.83 31.04
C HIS A 22 -18.98 26.92 31.36
N ARG A 23 -18.75 26.63 32.65
CA ARG A 23 -17.68 25.70 33.09
C ARG A 23 -17.99 24.23 32.80
N LEU A 24 -19.27 23.83 32.79
CA LEU A 24 -19.67 22.49 32.34
C LEU A 24 -19.58 22.35 30.82
N PHE A 25 -20.00 23.38 30.06
CA PHE A 25 -19.89 23.38 28.59
C PHE A 25 -18.43 23.33 28.13
N PHE A 26 -17.50 24.02 28.81
CA PHE A 26 -16.07 23.98 28.43
C PHE A 26 -15.41 22.63 28.75
N LYS A 27 -15.84 21.92 29.80
CA LYS A 27 -15.36 20.56 30.10
C LYS A 27 -15.95 19.49 29.16
N LEU A 28 -17.19 19.68 28.71
CA LEU A 28 -17.81 18.82 27.68
C LEU A 28 -17.22 19.06 26.29
N PHE A 29 -16.79 20.29 25.97
CA PHE A 29 -16.14 20.60 24.70
C PHE A 29 -14.69 20.09 24.62
N ALA A 30 -13.95 20.10 25.74
CA ALA A 30 -12.59 19.57 25.81
C ALA A 30 -12.53 18.03 25.73
N TRP A 31 -13.61 17.31 26.06
CA TRP A 31 -13.71 15.86 25.91
C TRP A 31 -14.35 15.40 24.58
N GLY A 32 -14.94 16.31 23.81
CA GLY A 32 -15.51 16.01 22.49
C GLY A 32 -14.48 15.94 21.35
N ILE A 33 -13.30 16.55 21.51
CA ILE A 33 -12.28 16.63 20.46
C ILE A 33 -11.24 15.49 20.58
N MET A 34 -11.19 14.75 21.70
CA MET A 34 -10.25 13.64 21.90
C MET A 34 -10.70 12.31 21.24
N GLY A 35 -11.85 12.29 20.55
CA GLY A 35 -12.55 11.06 20.18
C GLY A 35 -12.54 10.68 18.69
N PHE A 36 -11.72 11.31 17.84
CA PHE A 36 -11.68 10.94 16.41
C PHE A 36 -10.26 10.90 15.85
N VAL A 37 -9.32 10.28 16.57
CA VAL A 37 -8.19 9.65 15.88
C VAL A 37 -8.74 8.36 15.29
N CYS A 38 -9.23 8.43 14.06
CA CYS A 38 -9.51 7.26 13.25
C CYS A 38 -8.18 6.50 13.13
N ALA A 39 -7.98 5.50 13.99
CA ALA A 39 -6.90 4.55 13.84
C ALA A 39 -7.15 3.83 12.52
N GLN A 40 -6.53 4.31 11.45
CA GLN A 40 -6.44 3.57 10.20
C GLN A 40 -5.62 2.31 10.48
N THR A 41 -6.29 1.26 10.93
CA THR A 41 -5.76 -0.09 10.89
C THR A 41 -5.57 -0.41 9.40
N ALA A 42 -4.39 -0.09 8.88
CA ALA A 42 -3.98 -0.52 7.55
C ALA A 42 -3.88 -2.05 7.62
N TYR A 43 -4.96 -2.76 7.28
CA TYR A 43 -4.94 -4.20 7.14
C TYR A 43 -3.95 -4.55 6.03
N ALA A 44 -3.17 -5.61 6.24
CA ALA A 44 -2.40 -6.20 5.15
C ALA A 44 -3.37 -6.57 4.03
N VAL A 45 -2.98 -6.36 2.77
CA VAL A 45 -3.80 -6.88 1.67
C VAL A 45 -3.88 -8.41 1.75
N PRO A 46 -5.02 -9.01 1.34
CA PRO A 46 -5.14 -10.47 1.32
C PRO A 46 -4.07 -11.09 0.43
N VAL A 47 -3.52 -12.23 0.88
CA VAL A 47 -2.52 -13.01 0.16
C VAL A 47 -3.09 -14.40 -0.12
N ASP A 48 -3.16 -14.78 -1.40
CA ASP A 48 -3.55 -16.13 -1.83
C ASP A 48 -2.29 -16.94 -2.16
N THR A 49 -2.11 -18.09 -1.50
CA THR A 49 -1.00 -19.02 -1.74
C THR A 49 -1.48 -20.41 -2.18
N LYS A 50 -2.74 -20.55 -2.62
CA LYS A 50 -3.32 -21.87 -2.96
C LYS A 50 -2.56 -22.60 -4.07
N SER A 51 -1.94 -21.86 -4.99
CA SER A 51 -1.18 -22.42 -6.12
C SER A 51 0.34 -22.32 -5.93
N TYR A 52 0.79 -22.04 -4.71
CA TYR A 52 2.21 -22.05 -4.37
C TYR A 52 2.67 -23.48 -4.04
N ASP A 53 3.79 -23.85 -4.64
CA ASP A 53 4.48 -25.12 -4.40
C ASP A 53 5.90 -24.82 -3.84
N PRO A 54 6.21 -25.27 -2.60
CA PRO A 54 7.55 -25.18 -2.02
C PRO A 54 8.65 -25.87 -2.84
N ALA A 55 8.30 -26.85 -3.69
CA ALA A 55 9.24 -27.50 -4.61
C ALA A 55 9.82 -26.53 -5.67
N SER A 56 9.30 -25.31 -5.77
CA SER A 56 9.91 -24.23 -6.56
C SER A 56 11.31 -23.83 -6.09
N GLY A 57 11.70 -24.20 -4.87
CA GLY A 57 12.99 -23.85 -4.25
C GLY A 57 12.98 -22.47 -3.57
N VAL A 58 11.86 -21.76 -3.60
CA VAL A 58 11.68 -20.48 -2.89
C VAL A 58 10.73 -20.70 -1.73
N VAL A 59 11.20 -20.42 -0.51
CA VAL A 59 10.42 -20.48 0.72
C VAL A 59 9.64 -19.18 0.88
N VAL A 60 8.32 -19.27 0.93
CA VAL A 60 7.43 -18.11 1.09
C VAL A 60 6.82 -18.08 2.48
N LYS A 61 6.91 -16.93 3.16
CA LYS A 61 6.34 -16.69 4.49
C LYS A 61 5.55 -15.39 4.53
N ILE A 62 4.35 -15.42 5.10
CA ILE A 62 3.53 -14.23 5.34
C ILE A 62 3.67 -13.87 6.82
N ALA A 63 4.22 -12.67 7.10
CA ALA A 63 4.46 -12.18 8.45
C ALA A 63 3.78 -10.82 8.64
N GLY A 64 2.55 -10.84 9.16
CA GLY A 64 1.75 -9.62 9.34
C GLY A 64 1.49 -8.91 8.01
N LYS A 65 2.13 -7.75 7.81
CA LYS A 65 2.02 -6.95 6.56
C LYS A 65 3.21 -7.14 5.63
N THR A 66 3.95 -8.23 5.77
CA THR A 66 5.12 -8.51 4.93
C THR A 66 5.02 -9.88 4.29
N LEU A 67 5.52 -9.96 3.06
CA LEU A 67 5.73 -11.20 2.33
C LEU A 67 7.23 -11.42 2.17
N VAL A 68 7.73 -12.47 2.80
CA VAL A 68 9.15 -12.83 2.83
C VAL A 68 9.35 -14.03 1.90
N MET A 69 10.29 -13.91 0.97
CA MET A 69 10.65 -14.97 0.04
C MET A 69 12.15 -15.23 0.16
N GLY A 70 12.53 -16.42 0.60
CA GLY A 70 13.93 -16.83 0.76
C GLY A 70 14.28 -17.98 -0.17
N TRP A 71 15.49 -18.00 -0.71
CA TRP A 71 16.02 -19.12 -1.48
C TRP A 71 17.53 -19.25 -1.28
N ASP A 72 18.01 -20.48 -1.37
CA ASP A 72 19.44 -20.79 -1.30
C ASP A 72 20.04 -20.87 -2.70
N THR A 73 21.28 -20.45 -2.80
CA THR A 73 22.17 -20.49 -3.97
C THR A 73 23.46 -21.20 -3.57
N PRO A 74 24.29 -21.69 -4.51
CA PRO A 74 25.59 -22.27 -4.17
C PRO A 74 26.49 -21.35 -3.32
N GLU A 75 26.35 -20.03 -3.48
CA GLU A 75 27.14 -19.02 -2.79
C GLU A 75 26.61 -18.65 -1.39
N GLY A 76 25.36 -19.00 -1.08
CA GLY A 76 24.69 -18.62 0.17
C GLY A 76 23.17 -18.48 0.01
N SER A 77 22.53 -17.69 0.86
CA SER A 77 21.07 -17.47 0.82
C SER A 77 20.71 -16.04 0.44
N THR A 78 19.55 -15.89 -0.20
CA THR A 78 18.97 -14.58 -0.54
C THR A 78 17.54 -14.52 -0.03
N GLU A 79 17.15 -13.36 0.49
CA GLU A 79 15.80 -13.07 0.96
C GLU A 79 15.30 -11.75 0.35
N LEU A 80 14.10 -11.78 -0.23
CA LEU A 80 13.34 -10.61 -0.65
C LEU A 80 12.18 -10.41 0.32
N THR A 81 12.07 -9.22 0.91
CA THR A 81 10.94 -8.84 1.75
C THR A 81 10.12 -7.74 1.08
N LEU A 82 8.84 -8.03 0.84
CA LEU A 82 7.86 -7.07 0.33
C LEU A 82 6.96 -6.54 1.44
N ASN A 83 6.63 -5.26 1.37
CA ASN A 83 5.68 -4.58 2.23
C ASN A 83 4.28 -4.61 1.59
N LEU A 84 3.35 -5.27 2.25
CA LEU A 84 1.96 -5.47 1.82
C LEU A 84 0.97 -4.52 2.51
N SER A 85 1.46 -3.50 3.23
CA SER A 85 0.59 -2.52 3.90
C SER A 85 -0.05 -1.50 2.95
N GLY A 86 0.44 -1.42 1.70
CA GLY A 86 0.06 -0.37 0.74
C GLY A 86 0.57 1.03 1.11
N LYS A 87 1.46 1.15 2.11
CA LYS A 87 2.06 2.41 2.54
C LYS A 87 3.59 2.27 2.62
N GLY A 88 4.30 3.28 2.16
CA GLY A 88 5.77 3.26 2.09
C GLY A 88 6.31 2.40 0.94
N ALA A 89 7.61 2.15 0.94
CA ALA A 89 8.27 1.39 -0.11
C ALA A 89 7.74 -0.04 -0.23
N LEU A 90 7.54 -0.50 -1.47
CA LEU A 90 7.08 -1.85 -1.76
C LEU A 90 8.14 -2.92 -1.43
N VAL A 91 9.38 -2.72 -1.87
CA VAL A 91 10.49 -3.61 -1.55
C VAL A 91 11.11 -3.10 -0.26
N ARG A 92 10.82 -3.80 0.84
CA ARG A 92 11.37 -3.44 2.15
C ARG A 92 12.85 -3.72 2.19
N SER A 93 13.27 -4.90 1.74
CA SER A 93 14.68 -5.25 1.72
C SER A 93 15.01 -6.40 0.75
N ILE A 94 16.27 -6.42 0.32
CA ILE A 94 16.92 -7.62 -0.22
C ILE A 94 18.13 -7.90 0.67
N THR A 95 18.17 -9.08 1.24
CA THR A 95 19.24 -9.54 2.14
C THR A 95 19.95 -10.72 1.50
N VAL A 96 21.27 -10.71 1.53
CA VAL A 96 22.12 -11.80 1.06
C VAL A 96 23.03 -12.26 2.19
N ALA A 97 23.12 -13.56 2.42
CA ALA A 97 24.05 -14.13 3.38
C ALA A 97 24.96 -15.13 2.66
N PRO A 98 26.29 -14.94 2.66
CA PRO A 98 27.18 -15.98 2.17
C PRO A 98 27.11 -17.21 3.09
N GLY A 99 27.34 -18.42 2.57
CA GLY A 99 27.02 -19.67 3.27
C GLY A 99 27.44 -19.79 4.75
N ASN A 100 28.55 -19.17 5.15
CA ASN A 100 29.04 -19.11 6.53
C ASN A 100 29.22 -17.69 7.09
N GLY A 101 28.76 -16.65 6.40
CA GLY A 101 28.88 -15.27 6.85
C GLY A 101 27.56 -14.66 7.34
N LYS A 102 27.65 -13.43 7.82
CA LYS A 102 26.50 -12.70 8.35
C LYS A 102 25.62 -12.20 7.20
N PRO A 103 24.29 -12.24 7.33
CA PRO A 103 23.38 -11.61 6.38
C PRO A 103 23.68 -10.11 6.24
N VAL A 104 23.69 -9.63 5.00
CA VAL A 104 23.87 -8.21 4.65
C VAL A 104 22.67 -7.75 3.82
N GLU A 105 22.07 -6.66 4.25
CA GLU A 105 20.99 -6.01 3.51
C GLU A 105 21.58 -5.13 2.40
N VAL A 106 21.45 -5.58 1.15
CA VAL A 106 22.04 -4.93 -0.03
C VAL A 106 21.12 -3.88 -0.64
N LEU A 107 19.81 -3.96 -0.38
CA LEU A 107 18.79 -3.00 -0.80
C LEU A 107 17.78 -2.79 0.33
N ARG A 108 17.29 -1.55 0.47
CA ARG A 108 16.32 -1.13 1.51
C ARG A 108 15.34 -0.13 0.97
N ASP A 109 14.10 -0.22 1.41
CA ASP A 109 13.05 0.78 1.21
C ASP A 109 12.95 1.29 -0.24
N ILE A 110 12.92 0.35 -1.19
CA ILE A 110 12.82 0.64 -2.62
C ILE A 110 11.37 0.61 -3.08
N ASP A 111 10.96 1.65 -3.79
CA ASP A 111 9.65 1.74 -4.43
C ASP A 111 9.79 1.78 -5.96
N PRO A 112 9.49 0.66 -6.67
CA PRO A 112 9.66 0.61 -8.11
C PRO A 112 8.72 1.55 -8.86
N VAL A 113 9.29 2.36 -9.76
CA VAL A 113 8.52 3.23 -10.67
C VAL A 113 8.38 2.55 -12.02
N THR A 114 7.15 2.46 -12.53
CA THR A 114 6.85 1.94 -13.87
C THR A 114 6.28 3.04 -14.73
N ILE A 115 6.83 3.24 -15.93
CA ILE A 115 6.31 4.18 -16.93
C ILE A 115 5.75 3.39 -18.12
N LEU A 116 4.50 3.66 -18.49
CA LEU A 116 3.89 3.11 -19.69
C LEU A 116 3.91 4.17 -20.80
N THR A 117 4.37 3.77 -21.98
CA THR A 117 4.29 4.61 -23.19
C THR A 117 3.27 4.03 -24.16
N VAL A 118 2.25 4.83 -24.48
CA VAL A 118 1.19 4.48 -25.42
C VAL A 118 1.47 5.18 -26.74
N GLY A 119 1.71 4.38 -27.79
CA GLY A 119 1.97 4.88 -29.14
C GLY A 119 0.85 4.53 -30.12
N GLN A 120 0.84 5.20 -31.27
CA GLN A 120 -0.19 5.00 -32.30
C GLN A 120 0.30 4.12 -33.47
N ARG A 121 -0.66 3.40 -34.09
CA ARG A 121 -0.46 2.65 -35.34
C ARG A 121 -1.43 3.14 -36.40
N ASP A 122 -1.02 3.20 -37.68
CA ASP A 122 -1.98 3.57 -38.76
C ASP A 122 -2.74 2.38 -39.33
N LEU A 123 -2.19 1.17 -39.16
CA LEU A 123 -2.74 -0.09 -39.68
C LEU A 123 -3.03 -0.11 -41.20
N LYS A 124 -2.55 0.88 -41.96
CA LYS A 124 -2.79 1.00 -43.41
C LYS A 124 -1.98 -0.03 -44.17
N LYS A 125 -2.66 -0.88 -44.94
CA LYS A 125 -2.03 -1.87 -45.83
C LYS A 125 -1.40 -1.17 -47.03
N ARG A 126 -0.16 -1.53 -47.37
CA ARG A 126 0.59 -1.05 -48.53
C ARG A 126 1.18 -2.27 -49.24
N GLY A 127 0.66 -2.58 -50.43
CA GLY A 127 0.99 -3.85 -51.12
C GLY A 127 0.57 -5.10 -50.36
N GLY A 128 -0.53 -5.03 -49.58
CA GLY A 128 -1.01 -6.13 -48.73
C GLY A 128 -0.35 -6.22 -47.35
N TRP A 129 0.75 -5.51 -47.11
CA TRP A 129 1.52 -5.53 -45.86
C TRP A 129 1.34 -4.25 -45.04
N THR A 130 1.22 -4.39 -43.71
CA THR A 130 1.03 -3.26 -42.78
C THR A 130 2.29 -2.92 -41.98
N ILE A 131 3.02 -3.95 -41.54
CA ILE A 131 3.98 -3.85 -40.42
C ILE A 131 5.29 -3.14 -40.79
N PHE A 132 5.78 -3.30 -42.02
CA PHE A 132 7.07 -2.76 -42.45
C PHE A 132 7.05 -1.26 -42.79
N PHE A 133 5.88 -0.73 -43.11
CA PHE A 133 5.72 0.65 -43.57
C PHE A 133 5.11 1.57 -42.51
N ASP A 134 4.65 1.00 -41.40
CA ASP A 134 4.15 1.74 -40.24
C ASP A 134 5.34 2.26 -39.41
N ARG A 135 5.76 3.49 -39.66
CA ARG A 135 6.86 4.17 -38.92
C ARG A 135 6.37 4.63 -37.55
N THR A 136 6.11 3.70 -36.65
CA THR A 136 5.55 3.95 -35.30
C THR A 136 6.40 4.91 -34.46
N SER A 137 7.71 4.92 -34.62
CA SER A 137 8.63 5.83 -33.90
C SER A 137 8.46 7.31 -34.25
N ARG A 138 7.81 7.64 -35.37
CA ARG A 138 7.56 9.03 -35.79
C ARG A 138 6.15 9.52 -35.43
N LYS A 139 5.36 8.67 -34.78
CA LYS A 139 3.98 8.98 -34.43
C LYS A 139 3.91 9.52 -33.01
N PRO A 140 2.86 10.30 -32.67
CA PRO A 140 2.64 10.73 -31.30
C PRO A 140 2.62 9.55 -30.34
N SER A 141 3.24 9.74 -29.19
CA SER A 141 3.19 8.82 -28.08
C SER A 141 3.09 9.60 -26.78
N GLU A 142 2.39 9.03 -25.81
CA GLU A 142 2.25 9.61 -24.48
C GLU A 142 2.84 8.64 -23.46
N SER A 143 3.66 9.17 -22.55
CA SER A 143 4.25 8.40 -21.46
C SER A 143 3.66 8.87 -20.15
N GLY A 144 3.26 7.93 -19.29
CA GLY A 144 2.71 8.23 -17.98
C GLY A 144 3.11 7.18 -16.94
N PRO A 145 3.21 7.56 -15.67
CA PRO A 145 3.48 6.61 -14.60
C PRO A 145 2.30 5.65 -14.42
N LEU A 146 2.62 4.43 -14.03
CA LEU A 146 1.67 3.50 -13.45
C LEU A 146 1.76 3.57 -11.92
N THR A 147 0.62 3.62 -11.27
CA THR A 147 0.50 3.69 -9.81
C THR A 147 0.02 2.35 -9.29
N LEU A 148 0.76 1.76 -8.35
CA LEU A 148 0.34 0.55 -7.66
C LEU A 148 -0.57 0.91 -6.47
N LYS A 149 -1.87 0.72 -6.62
CA LYS A 149 -2.83 0.72 -5.52
C LYS A 149 -3.01 -0.72 -5.06
N LEU A 150 -2.13 -1.19 -4.19
CA LEU A 150 -2.08 -2.60 -3.80
C LEU A 150 -3.44 -3.08 -3.25
N LYS A 151 -4.06 -4.06 -3.92
CA LYS A 151 -5.37 -4.63 -3.54
C LYS A 151 -5.26 -6.04 -2.97
N SER A 152 -4.39 -6.85 -3.53
CA SER A 152 -4.16 -8.24 -3.14
C SER A 152 -2.81 -8.72 -3.64
N ALA A 153 -2.32 -9.82 -3.08
CA ALA A 153 -1.17 -10.55 -3.59
C ALA A 153 -1.55 -12.01 -3.86
N ILE A 154 -1.02 -12.58 -4.94
CA ILE A 154 -1.13 -14.01 -5.25
C ILE A 154 0.27 -14.57 -5.40
N VAL A 155 0.53 -15.66 -4.70
CA VAL A 155 1.76 -16.44 -4.83
C VAL A 155 1.43 -17.77 -5.49
N ARG A 156 2.14 -18.07 -6.58
CA ARG A 156 1.98 -19.32 -7.32
C ARG A 156 3.32 -19.83 -7.82
N SER A 157 3.40 -21.13 -8.08
CA SER A 157 4.59 -21.76 -8.64
C SER A 157 4.31 -22.31 -10.05
N VAL A 158 5.31 -22.24 -10.93
CA VAL A 158 5.31 -22.92 -12.24
C VAL A 158 6.68 -23.56 -12.46
N GLY A 159 6.79 -24.86 -12.19
CA GLY A 159 8.09 -25.54 -12.10
C GLY A 159 8.96 -24.89 -11.00
N ARG A 160 10.22 -24.58 -11.32
CA ARG A 160 11.17 -23.90 -10.41
C ARG A 160 10.99 -22.37 -10.30
N ARG A 161 9.86 -21.84 -10.77
CA ARG A 161 9.56 -20.40 -10.71
C ARG A 161 8.57 -20.13 -9.59
N CYS A 162 8.93 -19.31 -8.62
CA CYS A 162 7.97 -18.71 -7.68
C CYS A 162 7.54 -17.36 -8.22
N ILE A 163 6.24 -17.15 -8.40
CA ILE A 163 5.66 -15.97 -9.02
C ILE A 163 4.77 -15.27 -7.99
N VAL A 164 5.09 -14.01 -7.69
CA VAL A 164 4.27 -13.13 -6.87
C VAL A 164 3.61 -12.09 -7.77
N GLU A 165 2.30 -12.06 -7.78
CA GLU A 165 1.50 -11.07 -8.51
C GLU A 165 0.84 -10.12 -7.51
N LEU A 166 1.09 -8.83 -7.67
CA LEU A 166 0.52 -7.75 -6.88
C LEU A 166 -0.53 -7.03 -7.71
N ASP A 167 -1.78 -7.07 -7.26
CA ASP A 167 -2.90 -6.50 -8.00
C ASP A 167 -3.08 -5.00 -7.75
N GLY A 168 -3.62 -4.30 -8.76
CA GLY A 168 -3.96 -2.87 -8.68
C GLY A 168 -2.91 -1.93 -9.27
N LEU A 169 -2.14 -2.38 -10.26
CA LEU A 169 -1.28 -1.50 -11.05
C LEU A 169 -2.12 -0.79 -12.12
N GLU A 170 -2.26 0.53 -11.99
CA GLU A 170 -3.21 1.34 -12.78
C GLU A 170 -2.50 2.51 -13.48
N GLY A 171 -2.97 2.84 -14.69
CA GLY A 171 -2.61 4.03 -15.45
C GLY A 171 -3.76 4.45 -16.37
N GLN A 172 -3.57 5.48 -17.20
CA GLN A 172 -4.65 6.06 -18.00
C GLN A 172 -5.39 5.02 -18.89
N SER A 173 -4.65 4.14 -19.54
CA SER A 173 -5.19 3.11 -20.45
C SER A 173 -4.77 1.69 -20.05
N PHE A 174 -4.33 1.50 -18.80
CA PHE A 174 -3.81 0.22 -18.31
C PHE A 174 -4.36 -0.09 -16.92
N SER A 175 -4.79 -1.33 -16.74
CA SER A 175 -5.10 -1.92 -15.45
C SER A 175 -4.59 -3.35 -15.43
N GLY A 176 -3.83 -3.69 -14.39
CA GLY A 176 -3.22 -5.01 -14.29
C GLY A 176 -2.45 -5.22 -12.99
N LYS A 177 -1.39 -6.02 -13.09
CA LYS A 177 -0.62 -6.50 -11.93
C LYS A 177 0.86 -6.20 -12.11
N LEU A 178 1.55 -5.94 -11.00
CA LEU A 178 3.01 -5.98 -10.94
C LEU A 178 3.45 -7.40 -10.55
N ARG A 179 4.40 -7.99 -11.28
CA ARG A 179 4.82 -9.38 -11.07
C ARG A 179 6.31 -9.47 -10.73
N PHE A 180 6.61 -10.14 -9.62
CA PHE A 180 7.94 -10.64 -9.31
C PHE A 180 8.01 -12.12 -9.68
N THR A 181 9.09 -12.52 -10.36
CA THR A 181 9.38 -13.93 -10.65
C THR A 181 10.74 -14.26 -10.08
N LEU A 182 10.76 -15.19 -9.13
CA LEU A 182 11.95 -15.61 -8.40
C LEU A 182 12.39 -16.99 -8.88
N TYR A 183 13.70 -17.17 -8.93
CA TYR A 183 14.37 -18.40 -9.33
C TYR A 183 15.37 -18.73 -8.24
N ALA A 184 15.30 -19.95 -7.70
CA ALA A 184 16.21 -20.39 -6.64
C ALA A 184 17.65 -20.65 -7.15
N GLY A 185 17.90 -20.57 -8.45
CA GLY A 185 19.13 -21.08 -9.07
C GLY A 185 19.02 -22.55 -9.42
#